data_AF-A0AAJ5BF16-F1
#
_entry.id   AF-A0AAJ5BF16-F1
#
_cell.length_a   1.000
_cell.length_b   1.000
_cell.length_c   1.000
_cell.angle_alpha   90.00
_cell.angle_beta   90.00
_cell.angle_gamma   90.00
#
_symmetry.space_group_name_H-M   'P 1'
#
loop_
_entity.id
_entity.type
_entity.pdbx_description
1 polymer ?
#
loop_
_entity_poly.entity_id
_entity_poly.type
_entity_poly.pdbx_seq_one_letter_code
_entity_poly.pdbx_strand_id
1 'polypeptide(L)'
;MHLLPVRLFTRDKLQIVVFLLISIWCLTYNCVYAQNTVYKYSYEDLALSCPSDDVEVERLYKVGLEALNSPKYYNIAGKVFFSLIERDKTLCDAYFFTGVALTKQDKHEAAVTYYYYADSLASKSNSVFKEELAEAALRVGNIGLARKKYEELIKDFPNDPDGYYGIGLTATSLGDIANGLQKLSIAEELYITENTWTEQRQQEVYLMKGILFIADTQYEAGLEYLDKCQTTFNTLDDFNANYALASDELFKDTKDESYKAKALEALSRIKDKGKLNETFLKRFQDK
;
A
#
# COMPACT_ATOMS: atom_id res chain seq x y z
N MET A 1 11.40 -14.12 10.56
CA MET A 1 10.39 -14.91 11.30
C MET A 1 9.93 -14.08 12.50
N HIS A 2 8.93 -13.23 12.30
CA HIS A 2 8.08 -12.67 13.35
C HIS A 2 6.80 -12.19 12.65
N LEU A 3 5.81 -13.09 12.59
CA LEU A 3 4.45 -12.78 12.21
C LEU A 3 3.84 -11.96 13.37
N LEU A 4 3.47 -10.70 13.12
CA LEU A 4 2.74 -9.91 14.08
C LEU A 4 1.26 -10.35 14.10
N PRO A 5 0.60 -10.40 15.28
CA PRO A 5 -0.76 -10.87 15.43
C PRO A 5 -1.79 -9.85 14.89
N VAL A 6 -2.79 -10.38 14.19
CA VAL A 6 -3.99 -9.71 13.67
C VAL A 6 -4.69 -8.90 14.78
N ARG A 7 -4.95 -7.60 14.54
CA ARG A 7 -5.88 -6.82 15.38
C ARG A 7 -7.25 -6.78 14.72
N LEU A 8 -8.14 -7.61 15.27
CA LEU A 8 -9.58 -7.63 14.99
C LEU A 8 -10.24 -6.42 15.64
N PHE A 9 -11.02 -5.64 14.87
CA PHE A 9 -11.98 -4.71 15.44
C PHE A 9 -13.33 -5.42 15.57
N THR A 10 -13.63 -5.91 16.77
CA THR A 10 -14.96 -6.41 17.13
C THR A 10 -15.80 -5.23 17.60
N ARG A 11 -16.78 -4.81 16.80
CA ARG A 11 -17.89 -3.98 17.30
C ARG A 11 -19.10 -4.90 17.45
N ASP A 12 -19.36 -5.32 18.69
CA ASP A 12 -20.45 -6.24 19.03
C ASP A 12 -21.83 -5.69 18.63
N LYS A 13 -22.40 -6.28 17.58
CA LYS A 13 -23.54 -7.22 17.65
C LYS A 13 -23.63 -7.93 16.30
N LEU A 14 -23.49 -9.26 16.33
CA LEU A 14 -23.18 -10.18 15.21
C LEU A 14 -21.70 -10.16 14.79
N GLN A 15 -21.01 -11.27 15.08
CA GLN A 15 -19.59 -11.49 14.77
C GLN A 15 -19.36 -11.52 13.25
N ILE A 16 -19.00 -10.39 12.65
CA ILE A 16 -18.51 -10.29 11.28
C ILE A 16 -17.02 -9.99 11.35
N VAL A 17 -16.21 -11.00 11.00
CA VAL A 17 -14.75 -10.92 10.96
C VAL A 17 -14.36 -10.45 9.57
N VAL A 18 -13.98 -9.17 9.44
CA VAL A 18 -13.33 -8.64 8.23
C VAL A 18 -11.84 -8.96 8.35
N PHE A 19 -11.28 -9.63 7.33
CA PHE A 19 -9.87 -10.00 7.31
C PHE A 19 -9.01 -8.79 6.99
N LEU A 20 -8.20 -8.38 7.97
CA LEU A 20 -7.26 -7.28 7.86
C LEU A 20 -5.85 -7.80 8.12
N LEU A 21 -5.17 -8.18 7.05
CA LEU A 21 -3.73 -8.34 7.02
C LEU A 21 -3.22 -7.86 5.67
N ILE A 22 -2.18 -7.05 5.69
CA ILE A 22 -1.51 -6.61 4.48
C ILE A 22 -0.66 -7.79 4.00
N SER A 23 -1.13 -8.51 2.98
CA SER A 23 -0.26 -9.41 2.21
C SER A 23 0.69 -8.57 1.36
N ILE A 24 1.71 -8.00 2.02
CA ILE A 24 2.83 -7.22 1.44
C ILE A 24 3.62 -8.02 0.37
N TRP A 25 3.33 -9.31 0.23
CA TRP A 25 4.08 -10.23 -0.62
C TRP A 25 3.60 -10.34 -2.08
N CYS A 26 2.46 -9.77 -2.46
CA CYS A 26 1.96 -9.88 -3.84
C CYS A 26 1.88 -8.57 -4.63
N LEU A 27 1.93 -7.41 -3.98
CA LEU A 27 2.01 -6.13 -4.71
C LEU A 27 3.34 -5.92 -5.45
N THR A 28 4.33 -6.80 -5.25
CA THR A 28 5.63 -6.73 -5.96
C THR A 28 5.95 -7.92 -6.85
N TYR A 29 5.17 -9.02 -6.83
CA TYR A 29 5.60 -10.27 -7.49
C TYR A 29 4.71 -10.84 -8.59
N ASN A 30 3.51 -10.31 -8.87
CA ASN A 30 2.75 -10.69 -10.06
C ASN A 30 1.88 -9.54 -10.61
N CYS A 31 2.52 -8.60 -11.31
CA CYS A 31 1.93 -7.86 -12.43
C CYS A 31 3.09 -7.39 -13.32
N VAL A 32 3.76 -8.35 -13.96
CA VAL A 32 4.51 -8.05 -15.19
C VAL A 32 3.44 -7.81 -16.25
N TYR A 33 3.51 -6.65 -16.92
CA TYR A 33 2.59 -6.11 -17.94
C TYR A 33 1.48 -5.16 -17.45
N ALA A 34 1.87 -3.94 -17.07
CA ALA A 34 1.30 -2.70 -17.60
C ALA A 34 2.17 -1.51 -17.14
N GLN A 35 2.70 -0.73 -18.09
CA GLN A 35 3.56 0.47 -17.91
C GLN A 35 4.93 0.26 -17.23
N ASN A 36 5.79 -0.56 -17.85
CA ASN A 36 7.22 -0.54 -17.53
C ASN A 36 7.93 0.62 -18.25
N THR A 37 7.57 1.87 -17.95
CA THR A 37 8.60 2.92 -17.99
C THR A 37 9.48 2.64 -16.79
N VAL A 38 10.59 1.95 -17.02
CA VAL A 38 11.63 1.79 -15.99
C VAL A 38 12.03 3.21 -15.60
N TYR A 39 11.50 3.70 -14.48
CA TYR A 39 11.83 5.02 -13.97
C TYR A 39 13.32 5.02 -13.70
N LYS A 40 14.06 5.72 -14.57
CA LYS A 40 15.51 5.82 -14.47
C LYS A 40 15.81 7.00 -13.56
N TYR A 41 16.46 6.72 -12.43
CA TYR A 41 17.00 7.77 -11.58
C TYR A 41 18.10 8.50 -12.35
N SER A 42 17.91 9.80 -12.49
CA SER A 42 18.76 10.73 -13.23
C SER A 42 18.90 11.98 -12.39
N TYR A 43 20.11 12.51 -12.27
CA TYR A 43 20.34 13.72 -11.47
C TYR A 43 19.75 14.94 -12.16
N GLU A 44 19.82 14.96 -13.48
CA GLU A 44 19.38 16.07 -14.32
C GLU A 44 17.87 16.33 -14.23
N ASP A 45 17.09 15.30 -13.88
CA ASP A 45 15.64 15.36 -13.75
C ASP A 45 15.19 15.63 -12.30
N LEU A 46 16.13 15.69 -11.36
CA LEU A 46 15.84 15.76 -9.93
C LEU A 46 15.85 17.20 -9.40
N ALA A 47 14.73 17.62 -8.81
CA ALA A 47 14.66 18.81 -7.99
C ALA A 47 14.97 18.45 -6.51
N LEU A 48 16.19 18.72 -6.06
CA LEU A 48 16.61 18.46 -4.68
C LEU A 48 15.86 19.33 -3.68
N SER A 49 15.40 18.72 -2.57
CA SER A 49 14.76 19.43 -1.46
C SER A 49 15.77 20.13 -0.54
N CYS A 50 16.99 19.60 -0.48
CA CYS A 50 18.14 20.08 0.26
C CYS A 50 19.36 20.15 -0.67
N PRO A 51 19.40 21.14 -1.59
CA PRO A 51 20.49 21.29 -2.53
C PRO A 51 21.80 21.69 -1.82
N SER A 52 22.93 21.42 -2.48
CA SER A 52 24.26 21.79 -2.03
C SER A 52 25.08 22.32 -3.20
N ASP A 53 25.89 23.35 -2.96
CA ASP A 53 26.82 23.91 -3.95
C ASP A 53 28.14 23.13 -4.01
N ASP A 54 28.28 22.06 -3.21
CA ASP A 54 29.46 21.22 -3.19
C ASP A 54 29.50 20.28 -4.40
N VAL A 55 30.45 20.53 -5.31
CA VAL A 55 30.65 19.75 -6.54
C VAL A 55 30.84 18.26 -6.25
N GLU A 56 31.44 17.91 -5.11
CA GLU A 56 31.61 16.51 -4.72
C GLU A 56 30.29 15.88 -4.29
N VAL A 57 29.41 16.65 -3.64
CA VAL A 57 28.05 16.21 -3.29
C VAL A 57 27.25 15.92 -4.55
N GLU A 58 27.25 16.84 -5.52
CA GLU A 58 26.61 16.63 -6.84
C GLU A 58 27.14 15.36 -7.52
N ARG A 59 28.48 15.20 -7.56
CA ARG A 59 29.12 14.03 -8.17
C ARG A 59 28.65 12.73 -7.52
N LEU A 60 28.59 12.69 -6.18
CA LEU A 60 28.15 11.52 -5.43
C LEU A 60 26.65 11.24 -5.63
N TYR A 61 25.79 12.26 -5.71
CA TYR A 61 24.38 12.06 -6.08
C TYR A 61 24.26 11.40 -7.45
N LYS A 62 24.99 11.88 -8.46
CA LYS A 62 25.01 11.26 -9.80
C LYS A 62 25.40 9.78 -9.75
N VAL A 63 26.46 9.44 -9.02
CA VAL A 63 26.89 8.04 -8.85
C VAL A 63 25.83 7.20 -8.12
N GLY A 64 25.25 7.72 -7.05
CA GLY A 64 24.25 7.03 -6.25
C GLY A 64 22.97 6.75 -7.05
N LEU A 65 22.48 7.74 -7.80
CA LEU A 65 21.29 7.64 -8.64
C LEU A 65 21.49 6.65 -9.79
N GLU A 66 22.64 6.68 -10.48
CA GLU A 66 22.91 5.69 -11.53
C GLU A 66 23.01 4.27 -10.96
N ALA A 67 23.56 4.10 -9.75
CA ALA A 67 23.58 2.81 -9.06
C ALA A 67 22.17 2.30 -8.70
N LEU A 68 21.19 3.18 -8.43
CA LEU A 68 19.79 2.79 -8.19
C LEU A 68 19.07 2.23 -9.42
N ASN A 69 19.64 2.39 -10.62
CA ASN A 69 19.07 1.86 -11.86
C ASN A 69 19.33 0.36 -12.07
N SER A 70 20.12 -0.29 -11.21
CA SER A 70 20.44 -1.71 -11.34
C SER A 70 20.39 -2.46 -10.00
N PRO A 71 19.64 -3.59 -9.90
CA PRO A 71 19.59 -4.40 -8.69
C PRO A 71 20.93 -4.83 -8.13
N LYS A 72 21.91 -5.04 -9.00
CA LYS A 72 23.28 -5.40 -8.63
C LYS A 72 23.96 -4.33 -7.76
N TYR A 73 23.53 -3.07 -7.86
CA TYR A 73 24.22 -1.92 -7.27
C TYR A 73 23.43 -1.22 -6.15
N TYR A 74 22.27 -1.74 -5.72
CA TYR A 74 21.48 -1.13 -4.64
C TYR A 74 22.26 -0.95 -3.32
N ASN A 75 23.09 -1.92 -2.96
CA ASN A 75 23.97 -1.79 -1.79
C ASN A 75 25.03 -0.70 -1.98
N ILE A 76 25.55 -0.53 -3.20
CA ILE A 76 26.52 0.53 -3.51
C ILE A 76 25.83 1.90 -3.43
N ALA A 77 24.66 2.04 -4.03
CA ALA A 77 23.85 3.25 -3.95
C ALA A 77 23.63 3.68 -2.50
N GLY A 78 23.17 2.74 -1.65
CA GLY A 78 22.96 3.01 -0.22
C GLY A 78 24.22 3.51 0.49
N LYS A 79 25.40 2.95 0.19
CA LYS A 79 26.68 3.41 0.77
C LYS A 79 27.09 4.79 0.27
N VAL A 80 26.85 5.10 -1.00
CA VAL A 80 27.14 6.43 -1.56
C VAL A 80 26.28 7.49 -0.88
N PHE A 81 24.96 7.27 -0.79
CA PHE A 81 24.07 8.20 -0.09
C PHE A 81 24.38 8.30 1.41
N PHE A 82 24.77 7.19 2.05
CA PHE A 82 25.22 7.22 3.44
C PHE A 82 26.49 8.09 3.62
N SER A 83 27.46 8.02 2.71
CA SER A 83 28.64 8.90 2.77
C SER A 83 28.31 10.38 2.56
N LEU A 84 27.25 10.70 1.82
CA LEU A 84 26.73 12.07 1.72
C LEU A 84 26.18 12.56 3.06
N ILE A 85 25.46 11.71 3.78
CA ILE A 85 24.96 12.00 5.14
C ILE A 85 26.12 12.21 6.13
N GLU A 86 27.18 11.41 6.04
CA GLU A 86 28.38 11.57 6.88
C GLU A 86 29.10 12.89 6.60
N ARG A 87 29.09 13.35 5.35
CA ARG A 87 29.67 14.62 4.92
C ARG A 87 28.85 15.81 5.39
N ASP A 88 27.54 15.77 5.18
CA ASP A 88 26.61 16.81 5.57
C ASP A 88 25.26 16.21 5.98
N LYS A 89 24.96 16.30 7.28
CA LYS A 89 23.75 15.75 7.91
C LYS A 89 22.48 16.54 7.58
N THR A 90 22.59 17.67 6.88
CA THR A 90 21.43 18.48 6.50
C THR A 90 20.86 18.11 5.13
N LEU A 91 21.54 17.23 4.38
CA LEU A 91 21.13 16.77 3.05
C LEU A 91 19.95 15.77 3.14
N CYS A 92 18.73 16.28 3.26
CA CYS A 92 17.52 15.44 3.37
C CYS A 92 17.34 14.48 2.19
N ASP A 93 17.71 14.85 0.95
CA ASP A 93 17.63 13.95 -0.20
C ASP A 93 18.59 12.75 -0.07
N ALA A 94 19.74 12.90 0.61
CA ALA A 94 20.64 11.79 0.86
C ALA A 94 20.01 10.76 1.80
N TYR A 95 19.32 11.22 2.86
CA TYR A 95 18.50 10.34 3.69
C TYR A 95 17.41 9.66 2.88
N PHE A 96 16.70 10.40 2.04
CA PHE A 96 15.65 9.85 1.18
C PHE A 96 16.17 8.71 0.30
N PHE A 97 17.25 8.95 -0.46
CA PHE A 97 17.78 7.93 -1.37
C PHE A 97 18.50 6.78 -0.65
N THR A 98 19.02 6.97 0.57
CA THR A 98 19.40 5.84 1.43
C THR A 98 18.16 4.98 1.76
N GLY A 99 17.02 5.61 2.09
CA GLY A 99 15.74 4.94 2.27
C GLY A 99 15.31 4.14 1.03
N VAL A 100 15.36 4.75 -0.16
CA VAL A 100 15.05 4.07 -1.43
C VAL A 100 15.95 2.86 -1.66
N ALA A 101 17.26 3.02 -1.47
CA ALA A 101 18.22 1.93 -1.63
C ALA A 101 17.95 0.76 -0.64
N LEU A 102 17.51 1.07 0.58
CA LEU A 102 17.16 0.07 1.60
C LEU A 102 15.84 -0.64 1.27
N THR A 103 14.82 0.09 0.81
CA THR A 103 13.56 -0.48 0.33
C THR A 103 13.81 -1.48 -0.80
N LYS A 104 14.65 -1.12 -1.78
CA LYS A 104 15.03 -2.01 -2.90
C LYS A 104 15.87 -3.23 -2.47
N GLN A 105 16.38 -3.26 -1.25
CA GLN A 105 17.08 -4.39 -0.61
C GLN A 105 16.19 -5.15 0.38
N ASP A 106 14.88 -4.89 0.41
CA ASP A 106 13.91 -5.44 1.35
C ASP A 106 14.22 -5.15 2.83
N LYS A 107 15.01 -4.10 3.11
CA LYS A 107 15.37 -3.66 4.46
C LYS A 107 14.37 -2.61 4.96
N HIS A 108 13.10 -2.98 5.04
CA HIS A 108 12.00 -2.05 5.25
C HIS A 108 12.05 -1.30 6.59
N GLU A 109 12.42 -1.96 7.69
CA GLU A 109 12.52 -1.31 9.01
C GLU A 109 13.58 -0.20 9.02
N ALA A 110 14.72 -0.46 8.38
CA ALA A 110 15.76 0.56 8.24
C ALA A 110 15.28 1.70 7.33
N ALA A 111 14.62 1.39 6.21
CA ALA A 111 14.14 2.39 5.25
C ALA A 111 13.20 3.41 5.91
N VAL A 112 12.27 2.97 6.76
CA VAL A 112 11.36 3.85 7.52
C VAL A 112 12.12 4.93 8.29
N THR A 113 13.24 4.56 8.93
CA THR A 113 14.04 5.49 9.71
C THR A 113 14.67 6.58 8.82
N TYR A 114 15.19 6.20 7.65
CA TYR A 114 15.81 7.14 6.72
C TYR A 114 14.80 8.07 6.06
N TYR A 115 13.64 7.55 5.63
CA TYR A 115 12.56 8.40 5.13
C TYR A 115 12.03 9.37 6.19
N TYR A 116 11.96 8.94 7.46
CA TYR A 116 11.59 9.83 8.56
C TYR A 116 12.55 11.01 8.70
N TYR A 117 13.86 10.77 8.63
CA TYR A 117 14.85 11.86 8.65
C TYR A 117 14.74 12.75 7.42
N ALA A 118 14.53 12.20 6.23
CA ALA A 118 14.35 13.00 5.01
C ALA A 118 13.18 13.99 5.15
N ASP A 119 12.00 13.50 5.55
CA ASP A 119 10.81 14.34 5.78
C ASP A 119 11.02 15.35 6.92
N SER A 120 11.71 14.97 7.99
CA SER A 120 11.95 15.86 9.15
C SER A 120 12.96 16.97 8.87
N LEU A 121 13.93 16.74 7.98
CA LEU A 121 15.00 17.69 7.66
C LEU A 121 14.62 18.63 6.51
N ALA A 122 13.63 18.28 5.70
CA ALA A 122 13.18 19.09 4.58
C ALA A 122 12.67 20.46 5.07
N SER A 123 13.20 21.53 4.49
CA SER A 123 12.81 22.92 4.85
C SER A 123 11.39 23.28 4.38
N LYS A 124 10.89 22.55 3.39
CA LYS A 124 9.53 22.66 2.84
C LYS A 124 8.91 21.27 2.83
N SER A 125 7.59 21.22 2.95
CA SER A 125 6.86 19.97 2.78
C SER A 125 7.16 19.39 1.40
N ASN A 126 7.37 18.08 1.34
CA ASN A 126 7.65 17.33 0.13
C ASN A 126 6.70 16.13 0.08
N SER A 127 5.87 16.02 -0.96
CA SER A 127 4.87 14.97 -1.07
C SER A 127 5.52 13.59 -1.18
N VAL A 128 6.53 13.44 -2.05
CA VAL A 128 7.26 12.18 -2.27
C VAL A 128 7.88 11.65 -0.96
N PHE A 129 8.46 12.53 -0.13
CA PHE A 129 9.05 12.10 1.15
C PHE A 129 7.99 11.55 2.11
N LYS A 130 6.82 12.21 2.18
CA LYS A 130 5.72 11.79 3.04
C LYS A 130 5.08 10.50 2.54
N GLU A 131 4.90 10.37 1.24
CA GLU A 131 4.34 9.18 0.60
C GLU A 131 5.24 7.97 0.84
N GLU A 132 6.53 8.06 0.51
CA GLU A 132 7.48 6.97 0.69
C GLU A 132 7.65 6.55 2.17
N LEU A 133 7.59 7.52 3.09
CA LEU A 133 7.54 7.23 4.52
C LEU A 133 6.25 6.50 4.91
N ALA A 134 5.10 6.93 4.40
CA ALA A 134 3.82 6.29 4.68
C ALA A 134 3.78 4.85 4.16
N GLU A 135 4.25 4.63 2.93
CA GLU A 135 4.35 3.29 2.34
C GLU A 135 5.34 2.40 3.10
N ALA A 136 6.52 2.93 3.44
CA ALA A 136 7.49 2.18 4.22
C ALA A 136 6.91 1.81 5.59
N ALA A 137 6.14 2.71 6.21
CA ALA A 137 5.44 2.44 7.46
C ALA A 137 4.39 1.32 7.29
N LEU A 138 3.63 1.30 6.19
CA LEU A 138 2.72 0.20 5.86
C LEU A 138 3.46 -1.13 5.70
N ARG A 139 4.61 -1.14 5.00
CA ARG A 139 5.45 -2.34 4.80
C ARG A 139 5.96 -2.95 6.10
N VAL A 140 6.08 -2.17 7.17
CA VAL A 140 6.46 -2.67 8.52
C VAL A 140 5.29 -2.78 9.49
N GLY A 141 4.05 -2.62 9.00
CA GLY A 141 2.83 -2.72 9.80
C GLY A 141 2.58 -1.54 10.74
N ASN A 142 3.31 -0.43 10.59
CA ASN A 142 3.08 0.80 11.36
C ASN A 142 1.98 1.65 10.71
N ILE A 143 0.74 1.15 10.80
CA ILE A 143 -0.45 1.76 10.19
C ILE A 143 -0.72 3.17 10.73
N GLY A 144 -0.40 3.42 12.01
CA GLY A 144 -0.59 4.73 12.64
C GLY A 144 0.32 5.81 12.06
N LEU A 145 1.61 5.50 11.83
CA LEU A 145 2.53 6.41 11.17
C LEU A 145 2.11 6.65 9.70
N ALA A 146 1.73 5.59 8.99
CA ALA A 146 1.24 5.72 7.62
C ALA A 146 0.03 6.65 7.52
N ARG A 147 -1.00 6.41 8.35
CA ARG A 147 -2.21 7.24 8.45
C ARG A 147 -1.83 8.71 8.65
N LYS A 148 -0.99 9.00 9.64
CA LYS A 148 -0.55 10.37 9.95
C LYS A 148 0.10 11.04 8.75
N LYS A 149 0.94 10.32 8.00
CA LYS A 149 1.64 10.89 6.85
C LYS A 149 0.73 11.15 5.65
N TYR A 150 -0.26 10.28 5.42
CA TYR A 150 -1.31 10.56 4.43
C TYR A 150 -2.22 11.73 4.83
N GLU A 151 -2.53 11.91 6.11
CA GLU A 151 -3.26 13.09 6.61
C GLU A 151 -2.45 14.38 6.40
N GLU A 152 -1.15 14.34 6.64
CA GLU A 152 -0.24 15.44 6.34
C GLU A 152 -0.14 15.73 4.82
N LEU A 153 -0.15 14.70 3.97
CA LEU A 153 -0.20 14.85 2.51
C LEU A 153 -1.46 15.60 2.07
N ILE A 154 -2.64 15.20 2.53
CA ILE A 154 -3.90 15.90 2.22
C ILE A 154 -3.85 17.37 2.67
N LYS A 155 -3.25 17.63 3.85
CA LYS A 155 -3.16 18.98 4.40
C LYS A 155 -2.25 19.87 3.55
N ASP A 156 -1.08 19.37 3.16
CA ASP A 156 -0.05 20.18 2.51
C ASP A 156 -0.20 20.19 0.99
N PHE A 157 -0.80 19.14 0.41
CA PHE A 157 -1.00 18.90 -1.02
C PHE A 157 -2.45 18.45 -1.28
N PRO A 158 -3.45 19.34 -1.11
CA PRO A 158 -4.86 18.95 -1.14
C PRO A 158 -5.39 18.46 -2.50
N ASN A 159 -4.63 18.65 -3.57
CA ASN A 159 -4.96 18.17 -4.92
C ASN A 159 -4.23 16.86 -5.26
N ASP A 160 -3.27 16.43 -4.42
CA ASP A 160 -2.54 15.18 -4.63
C ASP A 160 -3.46 13.99 -4.29
N PRO A 161 -3.77 13.10 -5.25
CA PRO A 161 -4.66 11.98 -5.02
C PRO A 161 -4.07 10.93 -4.04
N ASP A 162 -2.74 10.81 -3.94
CA ASP A 162 -2.08 9.74 -3.17
C ASP A 162 -2.31 9.92 -1.66
N GLY A 163 -2.49 11.17 -1.19
CA GLY A 163 -2.94 11.46 0.17
C GLY A 163 -4.30 10.80 0.48
N TYR A 164 -5.30 11.00 -0.38
CA TYR A 164 -6.65 10.45 -0.20
C TYR A 164 -6.69 8.93 -0.42
N TYR A 165 -5.96 8.44 -1.40
CA TYR A 165 -5.75 7.01 -1.65
C TYR A 165 -5.20 6.31 -0.40
N GLY A 166 -4.14 6.86 0.19
CA GLY A 166 -3.52 6.31 1.38
C GLY A 166 -4.43 6.32 2.61
N ILE A 167 -5.38 7.28 2.68
CA ILE A 167 -6.44 7.27 3.70
C ILE A 167 -7.40 6.09 3.50
N GLY A 168 -7.78 5.78 2.26
CA GLY A 168 -8.55 4.57 1.93
C GLY A 168 -7.81 3.28 2.26
N LEU A 169 -6.52 3.21 1.92
CA LEU A 169 -5.67 2.06 2.18
C LEU A 169 -5.55 1.76 3.66
N THR A 170 -5.19 2.75 4.46
CA THR A 170 -5.11 2.60 5.92
C THR A 170 -6.48 2.38 6.56
N ALA A 171 -7.59 2.80 5.92
CA ALA A 171 -8.94 2.58 6.43
C ALA A 171 -9.34 1.11 6.42
N THR A 172 -8.88 0.35 5.42
CA THR A 172 -9.04 -1.11 5.42
C THR A 172 -8.53 -1.67 6.75
N SER A 173 -7.30 -1.36 7.14
CA SER A 173 -6.67 -1.88 8.36
C SER A 173 -7.23 -1.30 9.67
N LEU A 174 -7.75 -0.07 9.66
CA LEU A 174 -8.20 0.63 10.86
C LEU A 174 -9.71 0.48 11.12
N GLY A 175 -10.49 -0.02 10.15
CA GLY A 175 -11.95 -0.07 10.25
C GLY A 175 -12.61 1.31 10.14
N ASP A 176 -11.92 2.31 9.60
CA ASP A 176 -12.44 3.67 9.38
C ASP A 176 -13.28 3.73 8.08
N ILE A 177 -14.34 2.93 8.05
CA ILE A 177 -15.03 2.51 6.82
C ILE A 177 -15.60 3.70 6.04
N ALA A 178 -16.41 4.53 6.71
CA ALA A 178 -17.11 5.64 6.05
C ALA A 178 -16.14 6.70 5.49
N ASN A 179 -15.11 7.06 6.26
CA ASN A 179 -14.09 7.99 5.82
C ASN A 179 -13.24 7.38 4.69
N GLY A 180 -12.86 6.11 4.81
CA GLY A 180 -12.13 5.38 3.77
C GLY A 180 -12.84 5.41 2.42
N LEU A 181 -14.13 5.06 2.39
CA LEU A 181 -14.95 5.09 1.17
C LEU A 181 -15.07 6.51 0.60
N GLN A 182 -15.34 7.51 1.45
CA GLN A 182 -15.40 8.91 1.01
C GLN A 182 -14.08 9.36 0.35
N LYS A 183 -12.95 9.00 0.95
CA LYS A 183 -11.62 9.46 0.52
C LYS A 183 -11.16 8.74 -0.73
N LEU A 184 -11.53 7.47 -0.92
CA LEU A 184 -11.32 6.76 -2.17
C LEU A 184 -12.11 7.37 -3.34
N SER A 185 -13.31 7.90 -3.11
CA SER A 185 -14.05 8.62 -4.15
C SER A 185 -13.34 9.92 -4.55
N ILE A 186 -12.82 10.68 -3.58
CA ILE A 186 -12.02 11.88 -3.87
C ILE A 186 -10.74 11.52 -4.62
N ALA A 187 -10.04 10.46 -4.20
CA ALA A 187 -8.83 10.00 -4.87
C ALA A 187 -9.10 9.64 -6.34
N GLU A 188 -10.18 8.89 -6.62
CA GLU A 188 -10.59 8.53 -7.98
C GLU A 188 -10.86 9.77 -8.85
N GLU A 189 -11.61 10.75 -8.35
CA GLU A 189 -11.87 12.01 -9.07
C GLU A 189 -10.58 12.77 -9.41
N LEU A 190 -9.64 12.83 -8.46
CA LEU A 190 -8.35 13.51 -8.64
C LEU A 190 -7.45 12.76 -9.62
N TYR A 191 -7.29 11.43 -9.51
CA TYR A 191 -6.51 10.64 -10.47
C TYR A 191 -7.06 10.76 -11.90
N ILE A 192 -8.39 10.80 -12.08
CA ILE A 192 -9.01 11.01 -13.39
C ILE A 192 -8.68 12.40 -13.92
N THR A 193 -8.82 13.42 -13.06
CA THR A 193 -8.55 14.83 -13.42
C THR A 193 -7.09 15.06 -13.81
N GLU A 194 -6.16 14.43 -13.10
CA GLU A 194 -4.72 14.53 -13.34
C GLU A 194 -4.22 13.57 -14.44
N ASN A 195 -5.11 12.75 -15.01
CA ASN A 195 -4.78 11.72 -16.00
C ASN A 195 -3.74 10.71 -15.49
N THR A 196 -3.79 10.40 -14.20
CA THR A 196 -2.95 9.45 -13.47
C THR A 196 -3.73 8.21 -13.00
N TRP A 197 -4.98 8.05 -13.46
CA TRP A 197 -5.85 6.89 -13.22
C TRP A 197 -5.43 5.64 -14.02
N THR A 198 -4.24 5.14 -13.76
CA THR A 198 -3.68 3.94 -14.40
C THR A 198 -4.49 2.69 -14.05
N GLU A 199 -4.47 1.69 -14.93
CA GLU A 199 -5.16 0.40 -14.71
C GLU A 199 -4.83 -0.22 -13.35
N GLN A 200 -3.56 -0.20 -12.96
CA GLN A 200 -3.10 -0.67 -11.65
C GLN A 200 -3.81 0.09 -10.52
N ARG A 201 -3.83 1.42 -10.59
CA ARG A 201 -4.45 2.23 -9.53
C ARG A 201 -5.95 2.00 -9.44
N GLN A 202 -6.65 1.80 -10.57
CA GLN A 202 -8.08 1.45 -10.54
C GLN A 202 -8.31 0.12 -9.82
N GLN A 203 -7.51 -0.89 -10.14
CA GLN A 203 -7.61 -2.20 -9.53
C GLN A 203 -7.40 -2.12 -8.01
N GLU A 204 -6.37 -1.41 -7.55
CA GLU A 204 -6.09 -1.19 -6.12
C GLU A 204 -7.26 -0.49 -5.41
N VAL A 205 -7.83 0.56 -6.02
CA VAL A 205 -8.99 1.26 -5.45
C VAL A 205 -10.23 0.39 -5.43
N TYR A 206 -10.50 -0.40 -6.47
CA TYR A 206 -11.61 -1.35 -6.48
C TYR A 206 -11.46 -2.41 -5.40
N LEU A 207 -10.25 -2.94 -5.19
CA LEU A 207 -9.97 -3.87 -4.09
C LEU A 207 -10.32 -3.24 -2.74
N MET A 208 -9.83 -2.02 -2.48
CA MET A 208 -10.10 -1.33 -1.21
C MET A 208 -11.58 -1.00 -1.03
N LYS A 209 -12.27 -0.49 -2.06
CA LYS A 209 -13.72 -0.24 -2.02
C LYS A 209 -14.49 -1.53 -1.76
N GLY A 210 -14.16 -2.62 -2.45
CA GLY A 210 -14.77 -3.93 -2.24
C GLY A 210 -14.65 -4.39 -0.78
N ILE A 211 -13.44 -4.34 -0.22
CA ILE A 211 -13.20 -4.69 1.20
C ILE A 211 -14.00 -3.78 2.14
N LEU A 212 -14.01 -2.48 1.91
CA LEU A 212 -14.70 -1.51 2.77
C LEU A 212 -16.23 -1.64 2.69
N PHE A 213 -16.81 -1.90 1.51
CA PHE A 213 -18.24 -2.17 1.36
C PHE A 213 -18.65 -3.46 2.07
N ILE A 214 -17.84 -4.52 1.98
CA ILE A 214 -18.07 -5.78 2.70
C ILE A 214 -18.00 -5.54 4.22
N ALA A 215 -17.03 -4.73 4.67
CA ALA A 215 -16.92 -4.32 6.07
C ALA A 215 -18.13 -3.50 6.54
N ASP A 216 -18.75 -2.73 5.64
CA ASP A 216 -19.99 -2.00 5.86
C ASP A 216 -21.25 -2.86 5.65
N THR A 217 -21.11 -4.18 5.49
CA THR A 217 -22.19 -5.15 5.24
C THR A 217 -22.96 -4.95 3.92
N GLN A 218 -22.43 -4.13 3.01
CA GLN A 218 -22.96 -3.93 1.67
C GLN A 218 -22.37 -4.97 0.71
N TYR A 219 -22.78 -6.23 0.87
CA TYR A 219 -22.14 -7.37 0.22
C TYR A 219 -22.25 -7.39 -1.31
N GLU A 220 -23.39 -6.98 -1.88
CA GLU A 220 -23.55 -6.88 -3.33
C GLU A 220 -22.60 -5.85 -3.93
N ALA A 221 -22.56 -4.65 -3.35
CA ALA A 221 -21.63 -3.59 -3.77
C ALA A 221 -20.17 -4.04 -3.61
N GLY A 222 -19.88 -4.71 -2.49
CA GLY A 222 -18.59 -5.34 -2.23
C GLY A 222 -18.14 -6.28 -3.35
N LEU A 223 -18.99 -7.25 -3.71
CA LEU A 223 -18.70 -8.18 -4.79
C LEU A 223 -18.61 -7.49 -6.15
N GLU A 224 -19.43 -6.48 -6.44
CA GLU A 224 -19.34 -5.72 -7.69
C GLU A 224 -17.94 -5.11 -7.89
N TYR A 225 -17.37 -4.52 -6.83
CA TYR A 225 -16.02 -3.97 -6.89
C TYR A 225 -14.93 -5.06 -6.94
N LEU A 226 -15.09 -6.15 -6.20
CA LEU A 226 -14.12 -7.26 -6.27
C LEU A 226 -14.12 -7.95 -7.64
N ASP A 227 -15.28 -8.09 -8.30
CA ASP A 227 -15.38 -8.63 -9.65
C ASP A 227 -14.60 -7.77 -10.66
N LYS A 228 -14.59 -6.43 -10.50
CA LYS A 228 -13.83 -5.51 -11.37
C LYS A 228 -12.31 -5.70 -11.28
N CYS A 229 -11.78 -6.21 -10.16
CA CYS A 229 -10.34 -6.41 -9.96
C CYS A 229 -9.95 -7.89 -9.79
N GLN A 230 -10.86 -8.82 -10.09
CA GLN A 230 -10.66 -10.25 -9.83
C GLN A 230 -9.47 -10.83 -10.61
N THR A 231 -9.30 -10.46 -11.88
CA THR A 231 -8.21 -10.98 -12.72
C THR A 231 -6.83 -10.67 -12.15
N THR A 232 -6.71 -9.57 -11.41
CA THR A 232 -5.47 -9.13 -10.76
C THR A 232 -5.28 -9.79 -9.40
N PHE A 233 -6.33 -9.81 -8.57
CA PHE A 233 -6.19 -10.13 -7.15
C PHE A 233 -6.76 -11.49 -6.72
N ASN A 234 -7.30 -12.31 -7.63
CA ASN A 234 -7.84 -13.63 -7.28
C ASN A 234 -6.81 -14.64 -6.73
N THR A 235 -5.52 -14.30 -6.73
CA THR A 235 -4.47 -15.11 -6.10
C THR A 235 -4.18 -14.70 -4.65
N LEU A 236 -4.71 -13.55 -4.21
CA LEU A 236 -4.55 -13.08 -2.83
C LEU A 236 -5.51 -13.82 -1.90
N ASP A 237 -4.98 -14.28 -0.77
CA ASP A 237 -5.79 -14.92 0.27
C ASP A 237 -6.84 -13.94 0.83
N ASP A 238 -6.47 -12.67 1.03
CA ASP A 238 -7.37 -11.63 1.59
C ASP A 238 -8.51 -11.29 0.62
N PHE A 239 -8.23 -11.21 -0.68
CA PHE A 239 -9.26 -11.05 -1.71
C PHE A 239 -10.26 -12.19 -1.65
N ASN A 240 -9.77 -13.43 -1.69
CA ASN A 240 -10.62 -14.61 -1.70
C ASN A 240 -11.41 -14.79 -0.40
N ALA A 241 -10.84 -14.41 0.75
CA ALA A 241 -11.53 -14.44 2.03
C ALA A 241 -12.71 -13.46 2.06
N ASN A 242 -12.51 -12.23 1.58
CA ASN A 242 -13.58 -11.23 1.47
C ASN A 242 -14.63 -11.64 0.44
N TYR A 243 -14.21 -12.15 -0.72
CA TYR A 243 -15.11 -12.66 -1.76
C TYR A 243 -15.98 -13.81 -1.25
N ALA A 244 -15.38 -14.76 -0.53
CA ALA A 244 -16.08 -15.88 0.09
C ALA A 244 -17.06 -15.42 1.17
N LEU A 245 -16.66 -14.46 2.02
CA LEU A 245 -17.51 -13.88 3.05
C LEU A 245 -18.76 -13.25 2.45
N ALA A 246 -18.59 -12.33 1.49
CA ALA A 246 -19.71 -11.61 0.89
C ALA A 246 -20.65 -12.55 0.15
N SER A 247 -20.10 -13.51 -0.62
CA SER A 247 -20.90 -14.53 -1.29
C SER A 247 -21.68 -15.41 -0.30
N ASP A 248 -21.07 -15.79 0.83
CA ASP A 248 -21.73 -16.58 1.86
C ASP A 248 -22.91 -15.85 2.51
N GLU A 249 -22.75 -14.56 2.81
CA GLU A 249 -23.82 -13.72 3.38
C GLU A 249 -24.97 -13.53 2.39
N LEU A 250 -24.67 -13.28 1.12
CA LEU A 250 -25.69 -13.17 0.07
C LEU A 250 -26.43 -14.49 -0.14
N PHE A 251 -25.74 -15.63 -0.10
CA PHE A 251 -26.42 -16.93 -0.13
C PHE A 251 -27.36 -17.12 1.08
N LYS A 252 -26.94 -16.70 2.29
CA LYS A 252 -27.81 -16.82 3.47
C LYS A 252 -29.09 -16.01 3.33
N ASP A 253 -28.99 -14.81 2.78
CA ASP A 253 -30.13 -13.91 2.60
C ASP A 253 -31.03 -14.35 1.43
N THR A 254 -30.45 -14.59 0.26
CA THR A 254 -31.18 -14.82 -0.99
C THR A 254 -31.53 -16.28 -1.28
N LYS A 255 -30.78 -17.23 -0.69
CA LYS A 255 -30.78 -18.67 -1.04
C LYS A 255 -30.40 -18.98 -2.49
N ASP A 256 -29.78 -18.04 -3.22
CA ASP A 256 -29.29 -18.29 -4.57
C ASP A 256 -28.01 -19.14 -4.54
N GLU A 257 -28.10 -20.37 -5.04
CA GLU A 257 -26.99 -21.33 -5.13
C GLU A 257 -25.79 -20.81 -5.94
N SER A 258 -25.98 -19.80 -6.80
CA SER A 258 -24.86 -19.15 -7.50
C SER A 258 -23.86 -18.54 -6.52
N TYR A 259 -24.35 -17.93 -5.43
CA TYR A 259 -23.49 -17.37 -4.38
C TYR A 259 -22.83 -18.46 -3.53
N LYS A 260 -23.50 -19.59 -3.30
CA LYS A 260 -22.87 -20.75 -2.64
C LYS A 260 -21.67 -21.25 -3.45
N ALA A 261 -21.82 -21.40 -4.77
CA ALA A 261 -20.74 -21.82 -5.66
C ALA A 261 -19.57 -20.82 -5.64
N LYS A 262 -19.87 -19.51 -5.76
CA LYS A 262 -18.88 -18.43 -5.67
C LYS A 262 -18.08 -18.47 -4.37
N ALA A 263 -18.75 -18.68 -3.24
CA ALA A 263 -18.11 -18.75 -1.94
C ALA A 263 -17.12 -19.94 -1.85
N LEU A 264 -17.55 -21.12 -2.30
CA LEU A 264 -16.71 -22.32 -2.29
C LEU A 264 -15.51 -22.21 -3.24
N GLU A 265 -15.71 -21.63 -4.43
CA GLU A 265 -14.63 -21.38 -5.38
C GLU A 265 -13.57 -20.46 -4.78
N ALA A 266 -13.98 -19.33 -4.20
CA ALA A 266 -13.06 -18.40 -3.55
C ALA A 266 -12.29 -19.07 -2.40
N LEU A 267 -12.96 -19.86 -1.54
CA LEU A 267 -12.30 -20.61 -0.46
C LEU A 267 -11.29 -21.64 -0.97
N SER A 268 -11.52 -22.23 -2.14
CA SER A 268 -10.58 -23.18 -2.74
C SER A 268 -9.28 -22.52 -3.21
N ARG A 269 -9.32 -21.21 -3.52
CA ARG A 269 -8.14 -20.43 -3.93
C ARG A 269 -7.26 -19.97 -2.77
N ILE A 270 -7.76 -20.02 -1.52
CA ILE A 270 -7.00 -19.60 -0.34
C ILE A 270 -5.92 -20.63 -0.03
N LYS A 271 -4.66 -20.20 -0.11
CA LYS A 271 -3.47 -21.04 0.09
C LYS A 271 -3.18 -21.24 1.57
N ASP A 272 -3.16 -20.15 2.34
CA ASP A 272 -2.83 -20.17 3.76
C ASP A 272 -4.09 -20.07 4.63
N LYS A 273 -4.80 -21.20 4.74
CA LYS A 273 -5.98 -21.29 5.60
C LYS A 273 -5.66 -21.10 7.08
N GLY A 274 -4.40 -21.22 7.50
CA GLY A 274 -3.97 -20.99 8.88
C GLY A 274 -4.02 -19.52 9.30
N LYS A 275 -4.07 -18.59 8.34
CA LYS A 275 -4.33 -17.16 8.57
C LYS A 275 -5.81 -16.84 8.73
N LEU A 276 -6.69 -17.76 8.33
CA LEU A 276 -8.12 -17.58 8.49
C LEU A 276 -8.54 -17.94 9.91
N ASN A 277 -9.41 -17.11 10.50
CA ASN A 277 -9.98 -17.38 11.82
C ASN A 277 -10.71 -18.74 11.82
N GLU A 278 -10.51 -19.56 12.84
CA GLU A 278 -11.26 -20.82 13.02
C GLU A 278 -12.77 -20.63 12.97
N THR A 279 -13.29 -19.51 13.49
CA THR A 279 -14.72 -19.15 13.41
C THR A 279 -15.16 -18.92 11.96
N PHE A 280 -14.30 -18.32 11.13
CA PHE A 280 -14.56 -18.16 9.70
C PHE A 280 -14.55 -19.52 8.98
N LEU A 281 -13.53 -20.34 9.23
CA LEU A 281 -13.43 -21.68 8.63
C LEU A 281 -14.63 -22.57 9.02
N LYS A 282 -15.07 -22.52 10.28
CA LYS A 282 -16.25 -23.26 10.78
C LYS A 282 -17.54 -22.90 10.04
N ARG A 283 -17.69 -21.68 9.52
CA ARG A 283 -18.87 -21.29 8.71
C ARG A 283 -19.03 -22.13 7.44
N PHE A 284 -17.95 -22.77 6.99
CA PHE A 284 -17.90 -23.53 5.74
C PHE A 284 -17.64 -25.02 5.94
N GLN A 285 -17.53 -25.50 7.19
CA GLN A 285 -17.27 -26.91 7.50
C GLN A 285 -18.50 -27.82 7.35
N ASP A 286 -19.71 -27.26 7.32
CA ASP A 286 -20.98 -27.99 7.28
C ASP A 286 -21.76 -27.83 5.94
N LYS A 287 -21.11 -27.44 4.84
CA LYS A 287 -21.77 -27.03 3.57
C LYS A 287 -21.50 -27.91 2.36
#